data_AF-A0A7J9YRN8-F1
#
_entry.id   AF-A0A7J9YRN8-F1
#
_cell.length_a   1.000
_cell.length_b   1.000
_cell.length_c   1.000
_cell.angle_alpha   90.00
_cell.angle_beta   90.00
_cell.angle_gamma   90.00
#
_symmetry.space_group_name_H-M   'P 1'
#
loop_
_entity.id
_entity.type
_entity.pdbx_description
1 polymer ?
#
loop_
_entity_poly.entity_id
_entity_poly.type
_entity_poly.pdbx_seq_one_letter_code
_entity_poly.pdbx_strand_id
1 'polypeptide(L)' 'MTTPQRVVDVPGLSNSRQFAYAHVVVAGDLIFVAGQAGQDEKGRLVSLEFTDQARRTFENIEPELRRAPGALTARR' A
#
# COMPACT_ATOMS: atom_id res chain seq x y z
N MET A 1 -19.47 6.62 19.05
CA MET A 1 -18.15 7.29 18.95
C MET A 1 -17.49 6.77 17.68
N THR A 2 -17.02 7.64 16.79
CA THR A 2 -16.35 7.26 15.54
C THR A 2 -14.91 6.86 15.84
N THR A 3 -14.46 5.74 15.26
CA THR A 3 -13.07 5.30 15.37
C THR A 3 -12.16 6.33 14.70
N PRO A 4 -11.12 6.84 15.38
CA PRO A 4 -10.18 7.79 14.78
C PRO A 4 -9.47 7.14 13.58
N GLN A 5 -9.43 7.85 12.46
CA GLN A 5 -8.79 7.42 11.22
C GLN A 5 -7.51 8.21 10.98
N ARG A 6 -6.46 7.53 10.52
CA ARG A 6 -5.16 8.13 10.23
C ARG A 6 -4.66 7.69 8.85
N VAL A 7 -4.33 8.68 8.01
CA VAL A 7 -3.62 8.45 6.74
C VAL A 7 -2.15 8.16 7.04
N VAL A 8 -1.59 7.16 6.37
CA VAL A 8 -0.19 6.75 6.52
C VAL A 8 0.57 6.99 5.22
N ASP A 9 1.68 7.71 5.30
CA ASP A 9 2.59 7.86 4.17
C ASP A 9 3.53 6.66 4.09
N VAL A 10 3.62 6.07 2.91
CA VAL A 10 4.40 4.86 2.64
C VAL A 10 5.51 5.21 1.66
N PRO A 11 6.77 5.30 2.12
CA PRO A 11 7.92 5.45 1.24
C PRO A 11 7.97 4.32 0.21
N GLY A 12 8.34 4.63 -1.03
CA GLY A 12 8.39 3.64 -2.11
C GLY A 12 7.14 3.60 -3.00
N LEU A 13 6.08 4.32 -2.63
CA LEU A 13 4.86 4.45 -3.43
C LEU A 13 4.74 5.83 -4.07
N SER A 14 3.97 5.87 -5.15
CA SER A 14 3.69 7.12 -5.85
C SER A 14 2.81 8.07 -5.04
N ASN A 15 2.77 9.34 -5.45
CA ASN A 15 1.91 10.31 -4.77
C ASN A 15 0.44 10.10 -5.17
N SER A 16 -0.33 9.38 -4.35
CA SER A 16 -1.77 9.16 -4.55
C SER A 16 -2.63 10.40 -4.33
N ARG A 17 -2.16 11.40 -3.56
CA ARG A 17 -2.98 12.55 -3.15
C ARG A 17 -3.40 13.42 -4.33
N GLN A 18 -2.61 13.44 -5.40
CA GLN A 18 -2.98 14.13 -6.65
C GLN A 18 -4.25 13.54 -7.31
N PHE A 19 -4.61 12.31 -6.95
CA PHE A 19 -5.80 11.59 -7.41
C PHE A 19 -6.87 11.49 -6.33
N ALA A 20 -6.82 12.33 -5.29
CA ALA A 20 -7.80 12.41 -4.21
C ALA A 20 -8.01 11.10 -3.42
N TYR A 21 -6.99 10.25 -3.31
CA TYR A 21 -7.01 9.07 -2.44
C TYR A 21 -5.70 8.90 -1.64
N ALA A 22 -5.74 8.05 -0.62
CA ALA A 22 -4.58 7.65 0.17
C ALA A 22 -4.26 6.17 -0.08
N HIS A 23 -2.98 5.82 -0.18
CA HIS A 23 -2.54 4.42 -0.27
C HIS A 23 -2.97 3.61 0.96
N VAL A 24 -2.82 4.19 2.16
CA VAL A 24 -3.13 3.51 3.42
C VAL A 24 -3.91 4.41 4.37
N VAL A 25 -4.99 3.86 4.92
CA VAL A 25 -5.73 4.42 6.05
C VAL A 25 -5.81 3.38 7.17
N VAL A 26 -5.48 3.78 8.39
CA VAL A 26 -5.66 2.95 9.59
C VAL A 26 -6.87 3.49 10.35
N ALA A 27 -7.81 2.60 10.71
CA ALA A 27 -8.96 2.93 11.53
C ALA A 27 -9.22 1.80 12.53
N GLY A 28 -8.90 2.05 13.81
CA GLY A 28 -8.93 1.01 14.84
C GLY A 28 -7.90 -0.07 14.54
N ASP A 29 -8.35 -1.33 14.53
CA ASP A 29 -7.51 -2.50 14.28
C ASP A 29 -7.44 -2.89 12.78
N LEU A 30 -8.01 -2.07 11.90
CA LEU A 30 -8.06 -2.34 10.47
C LEU A 30 -7.12 -1.41 9.70
N ILE A 31 -6.55 -1.98 8.64
CA ILE A 31 -5.81 -1.27 7.60
C ILE A 31 -6.61 -1.38 6.33
N PHE A 32 -6.83 -0.23 5.70
CA PHE A 32 -7.43 -0.14 4.38
C PHE A 32 -6.33 0.23 3.40
N VAL A 33 -6.07 -0.70 2.48
CA VAL A 33 -5.06 -0.59 1.44
C VAL A 33 -5.77 -0.28 0.12
N ALA A 34 -5.36 0.79 -0.55
CA ALA A 34 -5.80 1.08 -1.90
C ALA A 34 -5.27 0.03 -2.88
N GLY A 35 -5.95 -0.15 -4.01
CA GLY A 35 -5.50 -1.07 -5.06
C GLY A 35 -4.07 -0.73 -5.50
N GLN A 36 -3.16 -1.70 -5.39
CA GLN A 36 -1.79 -1.58 -5.85
C GLN A 36 -1.62 -2.14 -7.26
N ALA A 37 -0.65 -1.61 -7.98
CA ALA A 37 -0.31 -2.02 -9.34
C ALA A 37 1.22 -2.18 -9.48
N GLY A 38 1.64 -2.73 -10.63
CA GLY A 38 3.05 -2.87 -11.00
C GLY A 38 3.71 -1.54 -11.37
N GLN A 39 3.67 -0.57 -10.45
CA GLN A 39 4.16 0.79 -10.63
C GLN A 39 5.33 1.12 -9.69
N ASP A 40 6.21 1.99 -10.17
CA ASP A 40 7.29 2.61 -9.39
C ASP A 40 6.81 3.83 -8.57
N GLU A 41 7.73 4.45 -7.82
CA GLU A 41 7.51 5.67 -7.03
C GLU A 41 7.02 6.87 -7.85
N LYS A 42 7.18 6.84 -9.17
CA LYS A 42 6.75 7.89 -10.10
C LYS A 42 5.43 7.55 -10.77
N GLY A 43 4.79 6.43 -10.40
CA GLY A 43 3.53 5.95 -10.98
C GLY A 43 3.69 5.33 -12.36
N ARG A 44 4.91 4.93 -12.75
CA ARG A 44 5.21 4.34 -14.06
C ARG A 44 5.21 2.83 -13.97
N LEU A 45 4.74 2.15 -15.02
CA LEU A 45 4.83 0.69 -15.09
C LEU A 45 6.29 0.24 -15.03
N VAL A 46 6.57 -0.77 -14.20
CA VAL A 46 7.92 -1.36 -14.09
C VAL A 46 8.24 -2.32 -15.25
N SER A 47 7.21 -2.89 -15.88
CA SER A 47 7.31 -3.86 -16.98
C SER A 47 5.96 -3.93 -17.72
N LEU A 48 6.00 -4.38 -18.98
CA LEU A 48 4.79 -4.74 -19.73
C LEU A 48 4.37 -6.20 -19.48
N GLU A 49 5.23 -7.00 -18.85
CA GLU A 49 4.96 -8.39 -18.55
C GLU A 49 4.09 -8.55 -17.30
N PHE A 50 3.08 -9.41 -17.40
CA PHE A 50 2.13 -9.64 -16.31
C PHE A 50 2.80 -10.09 -15.02
N THR A 51 3.72 -11.06 -15.10
CA THR A 51 4.39 -11.65 -13.93
C THR A 51 5.20 -10.60 -13.15
N ASP A 52 5.89 -9.70 -13.85
CA ASP A 52 6.68 -8.64 -13.22
C ASP A 52 5.77 -7.60 -12.57
N GLN A 53 4.66 -7.24 -13.22
CA GLN A 53 3.67 -6.36 -12.62
C GLN A 53 3.04 -6.98 -11.38
N ALA A 54 2.67 -8.26 -11.42
CA ALA A 54 2.11 -8.98 -10.28
C ALA A 54 3.09 -9.02 -9.11
N ARG A 55 4.37 -9.35 -9.38
CA ARG A 55 5.42 -9.32 -8.35
C ARG A 55 5.53 -7.93 -7.72
N ARG A 56 5.63 -6.89 -8.54
CA ARG A 56 5.74 -5.51 -8.05
C ARG A 56 4.53 -5.07 -7.24
N THR A 57 3.32 -5.49 -7.62
CA THR A 57 2.10 -5.22 -6.85
C THR A 57 2.21 -5.77 -5.44
N PHE A 58 2.68 -7.01 -5.24
CA PHE A 58 2.88 -7.58 -3.90
C PHE A 58 3.99 -6.87 -3.12
N GLU A 59 5.10 -6.50 -3.79
CA GLU A 59 6.17 -5.69 -3.19
C GLU A 59 5.68 -4.31 -2.73
N ASN A 60 4.72 -3.71 -3.43
CA ASN A 60 4.12 -2.44 -3.04
C ASN A 60 3.18 -2.58 -1.82
N ILE A 61 2.51 -3.73 -1.66
CA ILE A 61 1.60 -4.02 -0.52
C ILE A 61 2.38 -4.32 0.76
N GLU A 62 3.51 -5.03 0.69
CA GLU A 62 4.23 -5.48 1.87
C GLU A 62 4.62 -4.34 2.85
N PRO A 63 5.19 -3.20 2.39
CA PRO A 63 5.49 -2.06 3.26
C PRO A 63 4.25 -1.40 3.89
N GLU A 64 3.08 -1.51 3.26
CA GLU A 64 1.82 -1.00 3.78
C GLU A 64 1.35 -1.84 4.98
N LEU A 65 1.45 -3.17 4.86
CA LEU A 65 1.04 -4.10 5.91
C LEU A 65 1.99 -4.11 7.11
N ARG A 66 3.31 -4.02 6.89
CA ARG A 66 4.30 -4.02 7.99
C ARG A 66 4.15 -2.84 8.97
N ARG A 67 3.51 -1.75 8.57
CA ARG A 67 3.38 -0.52 9.38
C ARG A 67 2.18 -0.52 10.30
N ALA A 68 1.39 -1.59 10.31
CA ALA A 68 0.20 -1.67 11.11
C ALA A 68 0.31 -2.69 12.24
N PRO A 69 -0.26 -2.37 13.42
CA PRO A 69 -0.37 -3.33 14.50
C PRO A 69 -1.26 -4.50 14.07
N GLY A 70 -0.71 -5.73 14.07
CA GLY A 70 -1.46 -6.97 13.81
C GLY A 70 -1.35 -7.57 12.40
N ALA A 71 -0.73 -6.89 11.43
CA ALA A 71 -0.61 -7.43 10.07
C ALA A 71 0.63 -8.32 9.86
N LEU A 72 0.38 -9.49 9.26
CA LEU A 72 1.35 -10.54 8.88
C LEU A 72 2.45 -10.79 9.91
N THR A 73 2.09 -11.50 10.98
CA THR A 73 3.05 -12.40 11.63
C THR A 73 3.30 -13.56 10.67
N ALA A 74 4.19 -13.36 9.70
CA ALA A 74 4.87 -14.48 9.08
C ALA A 74 5.66 -15.16 10.20
N ARG A 75 5.08 -16.22 10.79
CA ARG A 75 5.83 -17.13 11.65
C ARG A 75 6.99 -17.67 10.80
N ARG A 76 8.21 -17.24 11.13
CA ARG A 76 9.42 -17.97 10.80
C ARG A 76 9.65 -19.03 11.86
#